data_AF-A0A0N1HVM0-F1
#
_entry.id   AF-A0A0N1HVM0-F1
#
_cell.length_a   1.000
_cell.length_b   1.000
_cell.length_c   1.000
_cell.angle_alpha   90.00
_cell.angle_beta   90.00
_cell.angle_gamma   90.00
#
_symmetry.space_group_name_H-M   'P 1'
#
loop_
_entity.id
_entity.type
_entity.pdbx_description
1 polymer ?
#
loop_
_entity_poly.entity_id
_entity_poly.type
_entity_poly.pdbx_seq_one_letter_code
_entity_poly.pdbx_strand_id
1 'polypeptide(L)'
;MYTSYEIHTRTNIPAFKLRHSVVRRRYSDFEYFRDILERESARVTIPPLPGKVFTNRFSDDVIEHRREGLQRFLQIVVGHPLLQTGSKVLGPFVQDPNWDRNAW
;
A
#
# COMPACT_ATOMS: atom_id res chain seq x y z
N MET A 1 -10.98 17.16 4.57
CA MET A 1 -9.66 16.96 5.21
C MET A 1 -9.39 15.47 5.39
N TYR A 2 -8.19 15.00 5.06
CA TYR A 2 -7.77 13.60 5.19
C TYR A 2 -6.30 13.52 5.64
N THR A 3 -5.93 12.41 6.27
CA THR A 3 -4.53 12.09 6.59
C THR A 3 -3.93 11.25 5.45
N SER A 4 -2.75 11.63 5.00
CA SER A 4 -1.94 10.84 4.07
C SER A 4 -0.64 10.41 4.72
N TYR A 5 -0.11 9.29 4.29
CA TYR A 5 1.11 8.67 4.76
C TYR A 5 2.16 8.73 3.66
N GLU A 6 3.37 9.09 4.03
CA GLU A 6 4.51 9.03 3.14
C GLU A 6 5.10 7.63 3.16
N ILE A 7 5.29 7.06 1.98
CA ILE A 7 5.85 5.73 1.78
C ILE A 7 7.23 5.91 1.19
N HIS A 8 8.24 5.47 1.93
CA HIS A 8 9.63 5.40 1.45
C HIS A 8 9.91 3.98 1.01
N THR A 9 10.16 3.77 -0.27
CA THR A 9 10.53 2.47 -0.81
C THR A 9 12.01 2.46 -1.16
N ARG A 10 12.76 1.53 -0.56
CA ARG A 10 14.15 1.25 -0.88
C ARG A 10 14.28 -0.23 -1.19
N THR A 11 14.68 -0.57 -2.41
CA THR A 11 14.70 -1.96 -2.85
C THR A 11 15.76 -2.21 -3.92
N ASN A 12 16.25 -3.44 -3.95
CA ASN A 12 17.08 -3.99 -5.02
C ASN A 12 16.35 -5.11 -5.80
N ILE A 13 15.06 -5.33 -5.49
CA ILE A 13 14.23 -6.36 -6.14
C ILE A 13 13.96 -5.94 -7.60
N PRO A 14 14.31 -6.78 -8.60
CA PRO A 14 14.18 -6.42 -10.03
C PRO A 14 12.76 -6.13 -10.52
N ALA A 15 11.73 -6.60 -9.81
CA ALA A 15 10.33 -6.33 -10.14
C ALA A 15 9.95 -4.84 -9.99
N PHE A 16 10.73 -4.07 -9.24
CA PHE A 16 10.50 -2.64 -9.04
C PHE A 16 11.42 -1.81 -9.94
N LYS A 17 10.84 -0.79 -10.60
CA LYS A 17 11.56 0.04 -11.58
C LYS A 17 12.58 0.97 -10.92
N LEU A 18 12.23 1.53 -9.76
CA LEU A 18 13.08 2.47 -9.02
C LEU A 18 13.74 1.77 -7.83
N ARG A 19 15.01 2.10 -7.55
CA ARG A 19 15.71 1.65 -6.34
C ARG A 19 15.27 2.42 -5.09
N HIS A 20 14.88 3.68 -5.29
CA HIS A 20 14.39 4.58 -4.25
C HIS A 20 13.17 5.34 -4.78
N SER A 21 12.08 5.38 -4.02
CA SER A 21 10.92 6.22 -4.31
C SER A 21 10.29 6.74 -3.02
N VAL A 22 9.68 7.92 -3.11
CA VAL A 22 8.88 8.52 -2.04
C VAL A 22 7.54 8.91 -2.64
N VAL A 23 6.45 8.32 -2.14
CA VAL A 23 5.09 8.60 -2.60
C VAL A 23 4.17 8.86 -1.41
N ARG A 24 3.01 9.50 -1.64
CA ARG A 24 2.01 9.72 -0.60
C ARG A 24 0.71 8.97 -0.93
N ARG A 25 0.14 8.31 0.08
CA ARG A 25 -1.12 7.56 -0.02
C ARG A 25 -2.00 7.82 1.18
N ARG A 26 -3.31 7.93 0.97
CA ARG A 26 -4.29 7.92 2.07
C ARG A 26 -4.78 6.51 2.31
N TYR A 27 -5.37 6.27 3.48
CA TYR A 27 -5.90 4.95 3.86
C TYR A 27 -6.85 4.35 2.81
N SER A 28 -7.74 5.15 2.22
CA SER A 28 -8.66 4.65 1.18
C SER A 28 -7.96 4.21 -0.11
N ASP A 29 -6.76 4.71 -0.39
CA ASP A 29 -5.96 4.23 -1.52
C ASP A 29 -5.43 2.82 -1.22
N PHE A 30 -5.06 2.53 0.03
CA PHE A 30 -4.69 1.19 0.47
C PHE A 30 -5.86 0.21 0.41
N GLU A 31 -7.07 0.65 0.77
CA GLU A 31 -8.27 -0.18 0.62
C GLU A 31 -8.46 -0.59 -0.85
N TYR A 32 -8.42 0.38 -1.76
CA TYR A 32 -8.56 0.09 -3.19
C TYR A 32 -7.42 -0.79 -3.73
N PHE A 33 -6.19 -0.51 -3.31
CA PHE A 33 -5.02 -1.30 -3.66
C PHE A 33 -5.16 -2.77 -3.20
N ARG A 34 -5.61 -3.01 -1.97
CA ARG A 34 -5.89 -4.34 -1.45
C ARG A 34 -6.94 -5.05 -2.29
N ASP A 35 -8.04 -4.37 -2.61
CA ASP A 35 -9.12 -4.95 -3.42
C ASP A 35 -8.64 -5.35 -4.82
N ILE A 36 -7.75 -4.56 -5.45
CA ILE A 36 -7.14 -4.92 -6.74
C ILE A 36 -6.25 -6.16 -6.58
N LEU A 37 -5.41 -6.22 -5.53
CA LEU A 37 -4.55 -7.39 -5.29
C LEU A 37 -5.36 -8.68 -5.10
N GLU A 38 -6.49 -8.60 -4.39
CA GLU A 38 -7.39 -9.74 -4.20
C GLU A 38 -8.00 -10.21 -5.53
N ARG A 39 -8.30 -9.28 -6.45
CA ARG A 39 -8.82 -9.60 -7.80
C ARG A 39 -7.74 -10.16 -8.73
N GLU A 40 -6.53 -9.63 -8.67
CA GLU A 40 -5.41 -10.07 -9.51
C GLU A 40 -4.84 -11.42 -9.06
N SER A 41 -4.95 -11.77 -7.78
CA SER A 41 -4.25 -12.92 -7.20
C SER A 41 -5.15 -13.82 -6.35
N ALA A 42 -5.90 -14.70 -7.03
CA ALA A 42 -6.76 -15.70 -6.38
C ALA A 42 -6.01 -16.76 -5.52
N ARG A 43 -4.69 -16.86 -5.65
CA ARG A 43 -3.86 -17.88 -4.96
C ARG A 43 -3.12 -17.34 -3.73
N VAL A 44 -3.22 -16.03 -3.47
CA VAL A 44 -2.49 -15.39 -2.37
C VAL A 44 -3.50 -14.75 -1.43
N THR A 45 -3.41 -15.11 -0.16
CA THR A 45 -4.19 -14.45 0.89
C THR A 45 -3.59 -13.07 1.15
N ILE A 46 -4.31 -12.01 0.79
CA ILE A 46 -3.86 -10.64 1.00
C ILE A 46 -4.05 -10.27 2.49
N PRO A 47 -3.01 -9.75 3.18
CA PRO A 47 -3.10 -9.41 4.59
C PRO A 47 -4.17 -8.35 4.86
N PRO A 48 -4.77 -8.32 6.08
CA PRO A 48 -5.73 -7.31 6.44
C PRO A 48 -5.07 -5.94 6.60
N LEU A 49 -5.82 -4.87 6.31
CA LEU A 49 -5.45 -3.51 6.64
C LEU A 49 -5.75 -3.22 8.12
N PRO A 50 -5.08 -2.24 8.76
CA PRO A 50 -5.48 -1.76 10.08
C PRO A 50 -6.94 -1.29 10.04
N GLY A 51 -7.67 -1.54 11.13
CA GLY A 51 -9.11 -1.29 11.20
C GLY A 51 -9.52 0.16 10.88
N LYS A 52 -10.75 0.32 10.37
CA LYS A 52 -11.35 1.64 10.19
C LYS A 52 -11.57 2.28 11.55
N VAL A 53 -11.05 3.49 11.70
CA VAL A 53 -11.23 4.29 12.91
C VAL A 53 -12.31 5.33 12.64
N PHE A 54 -13.44 5.21 13.35
CA PHE A 54 -14.63 6.04 13.15
C PHE A 54 -14.66 7.26 14.09
N THR A 55 -13.86 7.27 15.15
CA THR A 55 -13.80 8.33 16.17
C THR A 55 -12.36 8.85 16.32
N ASN A 56 -12.19 10.15 16.58
CA ASN A 56 -10.88 10.78 16.79
C ASN A 56 -9.82 10.49 15.70
N ARG A 57 -10.24 10.40 14.42
CA ARG A 57 -9.38 9.98 13.30
C ARG A 57 -8.14 10.86 13.03
N PHE A 58 -8.07 12.02 13.67
CA PHE A 58 -6.98 12.99 13.54
C PHE A 58 -6.09 13.03 14.79
N SER A 59 -6.32 12.16 15.79
CA SER A 59 -5.38 12.04 16.91
C SER A 59 -4.09 11.38 16.45
N ASP A 60 -2.98 11.83 17.02
CA ASP A 60 -1.65 11.32 16.71
C ASP A 60 -1.55 9.80 16.96
N ASP A 61 -2.18 9.31 18.03
CA ASP A 61 -2.24 7.87 18.35
C ASP A 61 -2.89 7.05 17.24
N VAL A 62 -4.01 7.53 16.69
CA VAL A 62 -4.73 6.86 15.60
C VAL A 62 -3.91 6.91 14.32
N ILE A 63 -3.28 8.05 14.05
CA ILE A 63 -2.43 8.25 12.87
C ILE A 63 -1.25 7.28 12.91
N GLU A 64 -0.56 7.19 14.05
CA GLU A 64 0.64 6.37 14.22
C GLU A 64 0.31 4.87 14.25
N HIS A 65 -0.73 4.47 14.99
CA HIS A 65 -1.20 3.07 14.98
C HIS A 65 -1.57 2.61 13.55
N ARG A 66 -2.24 3.48 12.79
CA ARG A 66 -2.54 3.19 11.38
C ARG A 66 -1.26 3.15 10.54
N ARG A 67 -0.32 4.08 10.72
CA ARG A 67 0.96 4.09 10.00
C ARG A 67 1.69 2.75 10.17
N GLU A 68 1.77 2.24 11.40
CA GLU A 68 2.37 0.93 11.67
C GLU A 68 1.65 -0.22 10.96
N GLY A 69 0.32 -0.24 11.01
CA GLY A 69 -0.47 -1.28 10.33
C GLY A 69 -0.27 -1.25 8.80
N LEU A 70 -0.24 -0.06 8.20
CA LEU A 70 0.03 0.13 6.78
C LEU A 70 1.45 -0.30 6.41
N GLN A 71 2.43 -0.01 7.27
CA GLN A 71 3.81 -0.46 7.09
C GLN A 71 3.91 -1.99 7.07
N ARG A 72 3.30 -2.66 8.05
CA ARG A 72 3.29 -4.13 8.13
C ARG A 72 2.62 -4.75 6.91
N PHE A 73 1.47 -4.20 6.49
CA PHE A 73 0.78 -4.61 5.27
C PHE A 73 1.70 -4.52 4.04
N LEU A 74 2.36 -3.37 3.83
CA LEU A 74 3.25 -3.19 2.68
C LEU A 74 4.43 -4.14 2.70
N GLN A 75 5.10 -4.31 3.84
CA GLN A 75 6.26 -5.20 3.95
C GLN A 75 5.93 -6.64 3.51
N ILE A 76 4.74 -7.13 3.87
CA ILE A 76 4.27 -8.46 3.44
C ILE A 76 4.00 -8.46 1.93
N VAL A 77 3.23 -7.50 1.45
CA VAL A 77 2.75 -7.46 0.06
C VAL A 77 3.90 -7.25 -0.94
N VAL A 78 4.77 -6.27 -0.70
CA VAL A 78 5.90 -5.96 -1.59
C VAL A 78 6.98 -7.04 -1.57
N GLY A 79 7.07 -7.80 -0.47
CA GLY A 79 8.01 -8.92 -0.33
C GLY A 79 7.52 -10.22 -0.95
N HIS A 80 6.24 -10.31 -1.35
CA HIS A 80 5.63 -11.57 -1.79
C HIS A 80 5.96 -11.88 -3.26
N PRO A 81 6.69 -12.96 -3.59
CA PRO A 81 7.15 -13.22 -4.96
C PRO A 81 6.03 -13.33 -5.99
N LEU A 82 4.90 -13.97 -5.65
CA LEU A 82 3.76 -14.09 -6.57
C LEU A 82 3.05 -12.76 -6.82
N LEU A 83 3.11 -11.81 -5.88
CA LEU A 83 2.53 -10.48 -6.11
C LEU A 83 3.49 -9.62 -6.93
N GLN A 84 4.82 -9.77 -6.72
CA GLN A 84 5.84 -9.11 -7.52
C GLN A 84 5.77 -9.45 -9.01
N THR A 85 5.44 -10.71 -9.34
CA THR A 85 5.34 -11.15 -10.74
C THR A 85 3.92 -11.12 -11.29
N GLY A 86 2.92 -11.26 -10.43
CA GLY A 86 1.51 -11.41 -10.81
C GLY A 86 0.67 -10.13 -10.71
N SER A 87 1.09 -9.13 -9.94
CA SER A 87 0.32 -7.88 -9.78
C SER A 87 0.90 -6.74 -10.60
N LYS A 88 0.05 -6.12 -11.42
CA LYS A 88 0.44 -4.92 -12.17
C LYS A 88 0.39 -3.67 -11.30
N VAL A 89 -0.49 -3.64 -10.29
CA VAL A 89 -0.68 -2.46 -9.43
C VAL A 89 0.43 -2.28 -8.39
N LEU A 90 1.12 -3.36 -8.00
CA LEU A 90 2.11 -3.35 -6.91
C LEU A 90 3.21 -2.31 -7.07
N GLY A 91 3.89 -2.30 -8.22
CA GLY A 91 4.98 -1.36 -8.49
C GLY A 91 4.49 0.10 -8.51
N PRO A 92 3.51 0.45 -9.36
CA PRO A 92 2.95 1.80 -9.42
C PRO A 92 2.43 2.31 -8.06
N PHE A 93 1.78 1.47 -7.25
CA PHE A 93 1.25 1.90 -5.96
C PHE A 93 2.35 2.43 -5.02
N VAL A 94 3.55 1.84 -5.00
CA VAL A 94 4.65 2.24 -4.10
C VAL A 94 5.68 3.16 -4.76
N GLN A 95 5.66 3.31 -6.08
CA GLN A 95 6.69 4.06 -6.82
C GLN A 95 6.19 5.27 -7.62
N ASP A 96 4.92 5.29 -8.04
CA ASP A 96 4.38 6.35 -8.88
C ASP A 96 3.74 7.46 -8.03
N PRO A 97 4.30 8.68 -7.94
CA PRO A 97 3.68 9.77 -7.17
C PRO A 97 2.27 10.13 -7.66
N ASN A 98 1.94 9.85 -8.92
CA ASN A 98 0.68 10.21 -9.58
C ASN A 98 -0.30 9.02 -9.71
N TRP A 99 -0.11 7.96 -8.92
CA TRP A 99 -1.02 6.81 -8.93
C TRP A 99 -2.49 7.26 -8.75
N ASP A 100 -3.33 6.90 -9.70
CA ASP A 100 -4.77 7.17 -9.68
C ASP A 100 -5.55 5.86 -9.68
N ARG A 101 -6.44 5.71 -8.70
CA ARG A 101 -7.37 4.57 -8.61
C ARG A 101 -8.25 4.39 -9.84
N ASN A 102 -8.55 5.45 -10.60
CA ASN A 102 -9.42 5.31 -11.79
C ASN A 102 -8.70 4.67 -12.97
N ALA A 103 -7.37 4.55 -12.91
CA ALA A 103 -6.55 3.90 -13.93
C ALA A 103 -6.43 2.37 -13.71
N TRP A 104 -7.07 1.82 -12.67
CA TRP A 104 -6.98 0.43 -12.23
C TRP A 104 -8.37 -0.17 -11.96
#